data_AF-X8DGC3-F1
#
_entry.id   AF-X8DGC3-F1
#
_cell.length_a   1.000
_cell.length_b   1.000
_cell.length_c   1.000
_cell.angle_alpha   90.00
_cell.angle_beta   90.00
_cell.angle_gamma   90.00
#
_symmetry.space_group_name_H-M   'P 1'
#
loop_
_entity.id
_entity.type
_entity.pdbx_description
1 polymer ?
#
loop_
_entity_poly.entity_id
_entity_poly.type
_entity_poly.pdbx_seq_one_letter_code
_entity_poly.pdbx_strand_id
1 'polypeptide(L)' 'MLTGLGELMISEVKAFLFGIFAGLVGCYRGLTVKGGPKGVGDAVNETVVYAFICLFVINVVMTAIGVRVLVKH' A
#
# COMPACT_ATOMS: atom_id res chain seq x y z
N MET A 1 -19.43 -8.57 -20.80
CA MET A 1 -18.47 -9.69 -20.82
C MET A 1 -17.12 -9.16 -21.27
N LEU A 2 -16.37 -8.44 -20.42
CA LEU A 2 -15.05 -7.87 -20.79
C LEU A 2 -14.10 -7.67 -19.59
N THR A 3 -14.40 -8.22 -18.41
CA THR A 3 -13.42 -8.38 -17.34
C THR A 3 -12.69 -9.71 -17.58
N GLY A 4 -11.65 -9.68 -18.41
CA GLY A 4 -10.77 -10.83 -18.58
C GLY A 4 -10.10 -11.18 -17.25
N LEU A 5 -9.74 -12.46 -17.09
CA LEU A 5 -8.88 -12.95 -16.00
C LEU A 5 -7.64 -12.04 -15.78
N GLY A 6 -7.15 -11.37 -16.83
CA GLY A 6 -6.06 -10.41 -16.77
C GLY A 6 -6.30 -9.21 -15.85
N GLU A 7 -7.47 -8.58 -15.87
CA GLU A 7 -7.80 -7.42 -15.01
C GLU A 7 -7.89 -7.84 -13.53
N LEU A 8 -8.38 -9.05 -13.28
CA LEU A 8 -8.45 -9.64 -11.94
C LEU A 8 -7.06 -9.98 -11.41
N MET A 9 -6.21 -10.60 -12.22
CA MET A 9 -4.82 -10.90 -11.83
C MET A 9 -4.00 -9.64 -11.57
N ILE A 10 -4.16 -8.59 -12.37
CA ILE A 10 -3.52 -7.29 -12.13
C ILE A 10 -4.01 -6.68 -10.81
N SER A 11 -5.31 -6.81 -10.51
CA SER A 11 -5.91 -6.31 -9.27
C SER A 11 -5.51 -7.11 -8.02
N GLU A 12 -5.30 -8.42 -8.14
CA GLU A 12 -4.77 -9.26 -7.05
C GLU A 12 -3.31 -8.96 -6.75
N VAL A 13 -2.45 -8.92 -7.78
CA VAL A 13 -1.02 -8.59 -7.59
C VAL A 13 -0.86 -7.20 -6.99
N LYS A 14 -1.72 -6.26 -7.38
CA LYS A 14 -1.86 -4.95 -6.76
C LYS A 14 -2.15 -5.04 -5.26
N ALA A 15 -3.23 -5.72 -4.88
CA ALA A 15 -3.65 -5.83 -3.48
C ALA A 15 -2.60 -6.55 -2.63
N PHE A 16 -1.91 -7.53 -3.21
CA PHE A 16 -0.84 -8.26 -2.57
C PHE A 16 0.40 -7.38 -2.29
N LEU A 17 0.83 -6.60 -3.27
CA LEU A 17 1.92 -5.62 -3.08
C LEU A 17 1.57 -4.56 -2.03
N PHE A 18 0.31 -4.13 -1.98
CA PHE A 18 -0.20 -3.25 -0.92
C PHE A 18 -0.06 -3.86 0.47
N GLY A 19 -0.53 -5.09 0.64
CA GLY A 19 -0.48 -5.80 1.92
C GLY A 19 0.97 -6.01 2.40
N ILE A 20 1.87 -6.38 1.49
CA ILE A 20 3.28 -6.57 1.82
C ILE A 20 3.95 -5.26 2.24
N PHE A 21 3.77 -4.18 1.48
CA PHE A 21 4.39 -2.89 1.82
C PHE A 21 3.87 -2.33 3.15
N ALA A 22 2.55 -2.40 3.39
CA ALA A 22 1.96 -1.96 4.64
C ALA A 22 2.46 -2.79 5.84
N GLY A 23 2.54 -4.11 5.68
CA GLY A 23 3.06 -5.03 6.70
C GLY A 23 4.54 -4.77 7.01
N LEU A 24 5.39 -4.63 5.99
CA LEU A 24 6.82 -4.37 6.15
C LEU A 24 7.08 -3.02 6.83
N VAL A 25 6.38 -1.97 6.41
CA VAL A 25 6.52 -0.64 7.03
C VAL A 25 6.05 -0.65 8.48
N GLY A 26 4.95 -1.36 8.77
CA GLY A 26 4.45 -1.55 10.14
C GLY A 26 5.42 -2.32 11.04
N CYS A 27 5.95 -3.45 10.55
CA CYS A 27 6.94 -4.25 11.27
C CYS A 27 8.23 -3.45 11.52
N TYR A 28 8.70 -2.69 10.53
CA TYR A 28 9.93 -1.92 10.63
C TYR A 28 9.83 -0.79 11.65
N ARG A 29 8.73 -0.03 11.61
CA ARG A 29 8.48 1.02 12.61
C ARG A 29 8.28 0.43 14.00
N GLY A 30 7.54 -0.67 14.13
CA GLY A 30 7.30 -1.35 15.40
C GLY A 30 8.57 -1.90 16.08
N LEU A 31 9.53 -2.40 15.31
CA LEU A 31 10.82 -2.90 15.83
C LEU A 31 11.83 -1.80 16.14
N THR A 32 11.70 -0.63 15.50
CA THR A 32 12.68 0.47 15.60
C THR A 32 12.30 1.53 16.65
N VAL A 33 11.10 1.44 17.25
CA VAL A 33 10.68 2.40 18.28
C VAL A 33 11.63 2.38 19.48
N LYS A 34 12.29 3.51 19.73
CA LYS A 34 13.10 3.74 20.94
C LYS A 34 12.34 4.68 21.85
N GLY A 35 11.46 4.12 22.67
CA GLY A 35 10.66 4.88 23.64
C GLY A 35 9.72 3.95 24.39
N GLY A 36 9.46 4.25 25.66
CA GLY A 36 8.47 3.52 26.46
C GLY A 36 7.05 3.58 25.87
N PRO A 37 6.02 3.11 26.59
CA PRO A 37 4.65 2.95 26.08
C PRO A 37 4.07 4.19 25.38
N LYS A 38 4.46 5.39 25.82
CA LYS A 38 4.05 6.67 25.25
C LYS A 38 4.66 6.94 23.87
N GLY A 39 5.96 6.64 23.69
CA GLY A 39 6.65 6.80 22.41
C GLY A 39 6.24 5.76 21.36
N VAL A 40 5.80 4.57 21.80
CA VAL A 40 5.20 3.57 20.90
C VAL A 40 3.88 4.09 20.31
N GLY A 41 3.05 4.77 21.11
CA GLY A 41 1.80 5.35 20.64
C GLY A 41 2.00 6.44 19.58
N ASP A 42 2.94 7.36 19.80
CA ASP A 42 3.26 8.42 18.85
C ASP A 42 3.88 7.86 17.55
N ALA A 43 4.78 6.89 17.66
CA ALA A 43 5.39 6.23 16.51
C ALA A 43 4.36 5.44 15.68
N VAL A 44 3.37 4.80 16.32
CA VAL A 44 2.27 4.12 15.63
C VAL A 44 1.42 5.14 14.85
N ASN A 45 1.08 6.27 15.46
CA ASN A 45 0.31 7.31 14.78
C ASN A 45 1.03 7.86 13.54
N GLU A 46 2.33 8.14 13.66
CA GLU A 46 3.14 8.53 12.49
C GLU A 46 3.20 7.43 11.42
N THR A 47 3.31 6.17 11.84
CA THR A 47 3.37 5.02 10.92
C THR A 47 2.07 4.84 10.14
N VAL A 48 0.94 5.02 10.81
CA VAL A 48 -0.38 4.93 10.17
C VAL A 48 -0.53 6.04 9.13
N VAL A 49 -0.15 7.28 9.45
CA VAL A 49 -0.17 8.39 8.49
C VAL A 49 0.74 8.10 7.30
N TYR A 50 1.97 7.64 7.55
CA TYR A 50 2.92 7.27 6.49
C TYR A 50 2.39 6.15 5.60
N ALA A 51 1.81 5.11 6.21
CA ALA A 51 1.21 3.99 5.50
C ALA A 51 0.04 4.46 4.64
N PHE A 52 -0.82 5.35 5.15
CA PHE A 52 -1.96 5.91 4.43
C PHE A 52 -1.54 6.72 3.20
N ILE A 53 -0.52 7.57 3.35
CA ILE A 53 0.02 8.38 2.26
C ILE A 53 0.67 7.47 1.19
N CYS A 54 1.46 6.49 1.62
CA CYS A 54 2.07 5.52 0.72
C CYS A 54 0.99 4.71 -0.02
N LEU A 55 -0.07 4.32 0.69
CA LEU A 55 -1.25 3.66 0.13
C LEU A 55 -1.91 4.51 -0.95
N PHE A 56 -2.14 5.79 -0.66
CA PHE A 56 -2.76 6.71 -1.59
C PHE A 56 -1.92 6.88 -2.87
N VAL A 57 -0.60 7.05 -2.73
CA VAL A 57 0.32 7.18 -3.86
C VAL A 57 0.33 5.93 -4.73
N ILE A 58 0.48 4.75 -4.13
CA ILE A 58 0.46 3.49 -4.89
C ILE A 58 -0.90 3.30 -5.58
N ASN A 59 -2.00 3.70 -4.94
CA ASN A 59 -3.34 3.56 -5.50
C ASN A 59 -3.52 4.45 -6.74
N VAL A 60 -3.09 5.70 -6.65
CA VAL A 60 -3.10 6.66 -7.76
C VAL A 60 -2.20 6.20 -8.90
N VAL A 61 -0.96 5.80 -8.61
CA VAL A 61 -0.01 5.32 -9.63
C VAL A 61 -0.54 4.09 -10.33
N MET A 62 -1.05 3.10 -9.59
CA MET A 62 -1.60 1.90 -10.22
C MET A 62 -2.89 2.18 -11.00
N THR A 63 -3.74 3.09 -10.52
CA THR A 63 -4.93 3.49 -11.27
C THR A 63 -4.53 4.21 -12.55
N ALA A 64 -3.53 5.09 -12.52
CA ALA A 64 -2.99 5.74 -13.70
C ALA A 64 -2.39 4.74 -14.70
N ILE A 65 -1.63 3.75 -14.23
CA ILE A 65 -1.05 2.69 -15.09
C ILE A 65 -2.16 1.79 -15.65
N GLY A 66 -3.12 1.34 -14.83
CA GLY A 66 -4.24 0.53 -15.27
C GLY A 66 -5.08 1.23 -16.33
N VAL A 67 -5.37 2.51 -16.15
CA VAL A 67 -6.05 3.35 -17.15
C VAL A 67 -5.22 3.48 -18.43
N ARG A 68 -3.89 3.68 -18.32
CA ARG A 68 -2.99 3.77 -19.48
C ARG A 68 -2.87 2.46 -20.26
N VAL A 69 -2.94 1.32 -19.58
CA VAL A 69 -2.93 -0.02 -20.20
C VAL A 69 -4.27 -0.29 -20.90
N LEU A 70 -5.40 0.11 -20.30
CA LEU A 70 -6.73 0.01 -20.90
C LEU A 70 -6.91 0.93 -22.12
N VAL A 71 -6.36 2.14 -22.10
CA VAL A 71 -6.47 3.11 -23.22
C VAL A 71 -5.58 2.76 -24.41
N LYS A 72 -4.57 1.89 -24.23
CA LYS A 72 -3.66 1.49 -25.31
C LYS A 72 -4.15 0.28 -26.12
N HIS A 73 -5.31 -0.29 -25.79
CA HIS A 73 -5.98 -1.36 -26.53
C HIS A 73 -7.30 -0.91 -27.15
#